data_AF-A0A8J3Y052-F1
#
_entry.id   AF-A0A8J3Y052-F1
#
_cell.length_a   1.000
_cell.length_b   1.000
_cell.length_c   1.000
_cell.angle_alpha   90.00
_cell.angle_beta   90.00
_cell.angle_gamma   90.00
#
_symmetry.space_group_name_H-M   'P 1'
#
loop_
_entity.id
_entity.type
_entity.pdbx_description
1 polymer ?
#
loop_
_entity_poly.entity_id
_entity_poly.type
_entity_poly.pdbx_seq_one_letter_code
_entity_poly.pdbx_strand_id
1 'polypeptide(L)' 'METAGGLVALTHLWWNADGPIDDPLAVDGDLLLASRERLLALSPALIIPGHGAPFRVQ' A
#
# COMPACT_ATOMS: atom_id res chain seq x y z
N MET A 1 -8.94 -8.08 -18.34
CA MET A 1 -9.78 -9.11 -17.68
C MET A 1 -9.41 -9.09 -16.22
N GLU A 2 -10.38 -8.85 -15.35
CA GLU A 2 -10.18 -8.89 -13.89
C GLU A 2 -10.36 -10.32 -13.38
N THR A 3 -9.63 -10.67 -12.33
CA THR A 3 -9.88 -11.93 -11.60
C THR A 3 -11.01 -11.73 -10.59
N ALA A 4 -11.70 -12.80 -10.19
CA ALA A 4 -12.75 -12.72 -9.17
C ALA A 4 -12.24 -12.18 -7.82
N GLY A 5 -10.94 -12.30 -7.54
CA GLY A 5 -10.30 -11.79 -6.32
C GLY A 5 -9.85 -10.33 -6.39
N GLY A 6 -9.95 -9.68 -7.54
CA GLY A 6 -9.43 -8.33 -7.77
C GLY A 6 -7.90 -8.22 -7.70
N LEU A 7 -7.39 -6.99 -7.71
CA LEU A 7 -5.97 -6.70 -7.61
C LEU A 7 -5.46 -6.89 -6.17
N VAL A 8 -4.45 -7.73 -5.97
CA VAL A 8 -3.71 -7.84 -4.70
C VAL A 8 -2.32 -7.26 -4.90
N ALA A 9 -1.96 -6.26 -4.07
CA ALA A 9 -0.70 -5.55 -4.19
C ALA A 9 0.26 -5.90 -3.06
N LEU A 10 1.41 -6.49 -3.39
CA LEU A 10 2.51 -6.74 -2.47
C LEU A 10 3.49 -5.57 -2.57
N THR A 11 3.71 -4.86 -1.47
CA THR A 11 4.41 -3.58 -1.54
C THR A 11 5.04 -3.17 -0.21
N HIS A 12 6.07 -2.33 -0.27
CA HIS A 12 6.69 -1.68 0.89
C HIS A 12 6.20 -0.24 1.11
N LEU A 13 5.15 0.19 0.39
CA LEU A 13 4.62 1.55 0.52
C LEU A 13 4.04 1.83 1.92
N TRP A 14 3.64 0.78 2.64
CA TRP A 14 3.29 0.83 4.06
C TRP A 14 4.14 -0.18 4.80
N TRP A 15 4.57 0.17 6.01
CA TRP A 15 5.16 -0.80 6.93
C TRP A 15 4.12 -1.82 7.37
N ASN A 16 3.01 -1.35 7.93
CA ASN A 16 1.84 -2.13 8.29
C ASN A 16 0.59 -1.23 8.17
N ALA A 17 -0.59 -1.76 8.53
CA ALA A 17 -1.87 -1.04 8.43
C ALA A 17 -1.97 0.19 9.38
N ASP A 18 -1.29 0.15 10.52
CA ASP A 18 -1.37 1.14 11.59
C ASP A 18 -0.28 2.23 11.48
N GLY A 19 0.63 2.09 10.51
CA GLY A 19 1.62 3.10 10.18
C GLY A 19 3.06 2.70 10.51
N PRO A 20 3.96 3.70 10.64
CA PRO A 20 3.70 5.13 10.81
C PRO A 20 3.11 5.83 9.55
N ILE A 21 2.44 6.97 9.74
CA ILE A 21 1.91 7.81 8.64
C ILE A 21 3.09 8.31 7.78
N ASP A 22 4.03 8.97 8.43
CA ASP A 22 5.32 9.36 7.86
C ASP A 22 6.34 8.26 8.11
N ASP A 23 6.92 7.70 7.06
CA ASP A 23 7.94 6.65 7.17
C ASP A 23 9.32 7.28 7.43
N PRO A 24 9.91 7.11 8.63
CA PRO A 24 11.19 7.72 8.97
C PRO A 24 12.37 7.09 8.21
N LEU A 25 12.17 5.94 7.56
CA LEU A 25 13.17 5.25 6.75
C LEU A 25 12.98 5.47 5.25
N ALA A 26 11.96 6.23 4.84
CA ALA A 26 11.79 6.60 3.44
C ALA A 26 12.93 7.50 2.99
N VAL A 27 13.57 7.11 1.89
CA VAL A 27 14.58 7.95 1.22
C VAL A 27 13.95 9.24 0.68
N ASP A 28 12.70 9.16 0.24
CA ASP A 28 11.90 10.28 -0.26
C ASP A 28 10.43 10.09 0.17
N GLY A 29 9.98 10.90 1.12
CA GLY A 29 8.63 10.81 1.69
C GLY A 29 7.54 11.28 0.72
N ASP A 30 7.81 12.28 -0.11
CA ASP A 30 6.85 12.80 -1.09
C ASP A 30 6.62 11.77 -2.20
N LEU A 31 7.70 11.13 -2.68
CA LEU A 31 7.59 10.04 -3.65
C LEU A 31 6.86 8.83 -3.07
N LEU A 32 7.06 8.52 -1.79
CA LEU A 32 6.34 7.45 -1.09
C LEU A 32 4.84 7.75 -1.07
N LEU A 33 4.45 8.98 -0.70
CA LEU A 33 3.06 9.41 -0.67
C LEU A 33 2.42 9.35 -2.07
N ALA A 34 3.06 9.91 -3.08
CA ALA A 34 2.57 9.87 -4.46
C ALA A 34 2.42 8.42 -4.98
N SER A 35 3.33 7.52 -4.57
CA SER A 35 3.25 6.10 -4.91
C SER A 35 2.10 5.39 -4.21
N ARG A 36 1.78 5.74 -2.95
CA ARG A 36 0.58 5.26 -2.25
C ARG A 36 -0.67 5.67 -3.02
N GLU A 37 -0.82 6.95 -3.35
CA GLU A 37 -1.95 7.47 -4.11
C GLU A 37 -2.11 6.75 -5.46
N ARG A 38 -1.00 6.56 -6.19
CA ARG A 38 -1.00 5.85 -7.47
C ARG A 38 -1.45 4.40 -7.34
N LEU A 39 -1.06 3.70 -6.28
CA LEU A 39 -1.53 2.33 -6.05
C LEU A 39 -3.01 2.30 -5.67
N LEU A 40 -3.45 3.21 -4.80
CA LEU A 40 -4.86 3.29 -4.36
C LEU A 40 -5.80 3.58 -5.54
N ALA A 41 -5.36 4.40 -6.51
CA ALA A 41 -6.10 4.68 -7.74
C ALA A 41 -6.35 3.42 -8.60
N LEU A 42 -5.57 2.35 -8.42
CA LEU A 42 -5.81 1.06 -9.08
C LEU A 42 -6.91 0.23 -8.41
N SER A 43 -7.52 0.74 -7.33
CA SER A 43 -8.57 0.06 -6.56
C SER A 43 -8.17 -1.36 -6.12
N PRO A 44 -7.04 -1.56 -5.42
CA PRO A 44 -6.62 -2.87 -4.97
C PRO A 44 -7.64 -3.46 -3.99
N ALA A 45 -7.99 -4.73 -4.22
CA ALA A 45 -8.87 -5.48 -3.33
C ALA A 45 -8.18 -5.83 -1.99
N LEU A 46 -6.85 -5.94 -1.99
CA LEU A 46 -6.05 -6.21 -0.79
C LEU A 46 -4.63 -5.65 -0.94
N ILE A 47 -4.09 -5.08 0.14
CA ILE A 47 -2.69 -4.65 0.23
C ILE A 47 -1.96 -5.55 1.22
N ILE A 48 -0.81 -6.08 0.80
CA ILE A 48 0.13 -6.80 1.64
C ILE A 48 1.32 -5.86 1.87
N PRO A 49 1.43 -5.25 3.07
CA PRO A 49 2.49 -4.31 3.38
C PRO A 49 3.85 -5.01 3.59
N GLY A 50 4.91 -4.23 3.80
CA GLY A 50 6.25 -4.78 4.05
C GLY A 50 6.31 -5.66 5.31
N HIS A 51 5.47 -5.35 6.31
CA HIS A 51 5.42 -6.03 7.60
C HIS A 51 3.98 -6.16 8.13
N GLY A 52 3.71 -7.24 8.89
CA GLY A 52 2.42 -7.44 9.54
C GLY A 52 1.32 -7.98 8.62
N ALA A 53 0.07 -7.82 9.06
CA ALA A 53 -1.08 -8.43 8.40
C ALA A 53 -1.52 -7.64 7.14
N PRO A 54 -2.04 -8.33 6.10
CA PRO A 54 -2.70 -7.66 4.98
C PRO A 54 -3.91 -6.84 5.43
N PHE A 55 -4.20 -5.75 4.73
CA PHE A 55 -5.34 -4.89 5.00
C PHE A 55 -6.09 -4.49 3.74
N ARG A 56 -7.35 -4.10 3.92
CA ARG A 56 -8.19 -3.50 2.89
C ARG A 56 -8.19 -2.01 3.07
N VAL A 57 -8.11 -1.29 1.96
CA VAL A 57 -8.29 0.17 1.93
C VAL A 57 -9.79 0.44 1.87
N GLN A 58 -10.24 1.42 2.67
CA GLN A 58 -11.64 1.85 2.69
C GLN A 58 -11.99 2.63 1.42
#